data_AF-A0A8T1P5K3-F1
#
_entry.id   AF-A0A8T1P5K3-F1
#
_cell.length_a   1.000
_cell.length_b   1.000
_cell.length_c   1.000
_cell.angle_alpha   90.00
_cell.angle_beta   90.00
_cell.angle_gamma   90.00
#
_symmetry.space_group_name_H-M   'P 1'
#
loop_
_entity.id
_entity.type
_entity.pdbx_description
1 polymer ?
#
loop_
_entity_poly.entity_id
_entity_poly.type
_entity_poly.pdbx_seq_one_letter_code
_entity_poly.pdbx_strand_id
1 'polypeptide(L)'
;MDHEPPFQETYKNLLHLPCDHEPKDENVFMVEECDLPMIDLSRLDLERGKCMKEIARAAREWGFFQVVNHGVSKEVLSSLKYEQMKVFRLPFKKKMEDGFLNLSAKSYRWGNSKATSLKQVPWSEAFHFSISDISRMNGYKSLRYPPCPFAPEVFGLMPHTDSSFLTILHQDQVGGLQFMKDGKWFRVKPNPEALIVNIGDLFQALSNDVFKSIKHKVVSSGDVERFSVAYFYCPSAEAVIQSCTKPALYKQFSFKEYQQQTQKDVQDTGDKVGLSRFLL
;
A
#
# COMPACT_ATOMS: atom_id res chain seq x y z
N MET A 1 -18.09 2.47 23.83
CA MET A 1 -16.62 2.49 24.03
C MET A 1 -16.00 3.10 22.80
N ASP A 2 -15.03 3.99 22.98
CA ASP A 2 -14.34 4.66 21.88
C ASP A 2 -13.44 3.65 21.14
N HIS A 3 -13.84 3.26 19.94
CA HIS A 3 -13.11 2.33 19.07
C HIS A 3 -12.16 3.07 18.14
N GLU A 4 -12.33 4.38 18.00
CA GLU A 4 -11.51 5.20 17.13
C GLU A 4 -10.17 5.52 17.79
N PRO A 5 -9.07 5.50 17.02
CA PRO A 5 -7.86 6.18 17.43
C PRO A 5 -8.14 7.67 17.65
N PRO A 6 -7.45 8.34 18.60
CA PRO A 6 -7.72 9.74 18.93
C PRO A 6 -7.12 10.71 17.88
N PHE A 7 -7.50 10.57 16.61
CA PHE A 7 -6.96 11.32 15.48
C PHE A 7 -7.16 12.83 15.64
N GLN A 8 -8.37 13.27 15.99
CA GLN A 8 -8.68 14.69 16.15
C GLN A 8 -7.83 15.34 17.26
N GLU A 9 -7.76 14.70 18.43
CA GLU A 9 -6.96 15.21 19.55
C GLU A 9 -5.46 15.23 19.20
N THR A 10 -4.98 14.21 18.49
CA THR A 10 -3.56 14.07 18.12
C THR A 10 -3.13 15.13 17.11
N TYR A 11 -3.98 15.45 16.14
CA TYR A 11 -3.65 16.37 15.06
C TYR A 11 -4.28 17.75 15.20
N LYS A 12 -4.89 18.08 16.34
CA LYS A 12 -5.57 19.36 16.55
C LYS A 12 -4.75 20.56 16.12
N ASN A 13 -3.45 20.57 16.40
CA ASN A 13 -2.56 21.66 16.04
C ASN A 13 -2.26 21.74 14.53
N LEU A 14 -2.38 20.65 13.78
CA LEU A 14 -2.20 20.64 12.33
C LEU A 14 -3.50 20.97 11.59
N LEU A 15 -4.64 20.52 12.13
CA LEU A 15 -5.96 20.68 11.54
C LEU A 15 -6.53 22.10 11.66
N HIS A 16 -6.04 22.89 12.62
CA HIS A 16 -6.48 24.27 12.85
C HIS A 16 -5.50 25.33 12.33
N LEU A 17 -4.39 24.92 11.70
CA LEU A 17 -3.52 25.87 11.02
C LEU A 17 -4.27 26.40 9.78
N PRO A 18 -4.28 27.72 9.53
CA PRO A 18 -4.72 28.24 8.26
C PRO A 18 -3.88 27.56 7.19
N CYS A 19 -4.55 26.88 6.25
CA CYS A 19 -3.87 26.29 5.11
C CYS A 19 -3.22 27.45 4.36
N ASP A 20 -1.89 27.60 4.47
CA ASP A 20 -1.17 28.56 3.63
C ASP A 20 -1.64 28.31 2.21
N HIS A 21 -2.18 29.37 1.60
CA HIS A 21 -2.76 29.37 0.27
C HIS A 21 -1.67 29.07 -0.78
N GLU A 22 -1.16 27.83 -0.83
CA GLU A 22 -0.79 27.23 -2.09
C GLU A 22 -2.09 27.09 -2.91
N PRO A 23 -2.06 27.34 -4.22
CA PRO A 23 -3.25 27.31 -5.04
C PRO A 23 -3.99 26.00 -4.76
N LYS A 24 -5.25 26.12 -4.33
CA LYS A 24 -6.19 25.00 -4.38
C LYS A 24 -6.22 24.60 -5.84
N ASP A 25 -5.41 23.62 -6.22
CA ASP A 25 -5.65 22.88 -7.46
C ASP A 25 -7.00 22.20 -7.21
N GLU A 26 -8.08 22.86 -7.61
CA GLU A 26 -9.44 22.30 -7.60
C GLU A 26 -9.47 20.99 -8.42
N ASN A 27 -8.43 20.73 -9.22
CA ASN A 27 -8.14 19.49 -9.94
C ASN A 27 -7.48 18.34 -9.14
N VAL A 28 -7.08 18.49 -7.87
CA VAL A 28 -6.47 17.36 -7.12
C VAL A 28 -7.49 16.24 -6.80
N PHE A 29 -8.79 16.55 -6.83
CA PHE A 29 -9.83 15.65 -6.31
C PHE A 29 -10.79 15.09 -7.36
N MET A 30 -10.90 15.73 -8.53
CA MET A 30 -11.56 15.18 -9.72
C MET A 30 -10.57 14.33 -10.51
N VAL A 31 -10.20 13.20 -9.91
CA VAL A 31 -9.23 12.27 -10.49
C VAL A 31 -9.97 11.30 -11.41
N GLU A 32 -9.53 11.22 -12.67
CA GLU A 32 -10.09 10.29 -13.65
C GLU A 32 -10.06 8.85 -13.12
N GLU A 33 -11.17 8.14 -13.28
CA GLU A 33 -11.20 6.69 -13.05
C GLU A 33 -10.49 5.99 -14.20
N CYS A 34 -9.67 5.00 -13.86
CA CYS A 34 -8.97 4.20 -14.84
C CYS A 34 -9.22 2.71 -14.60
N ASP A 35 -9.66 2.03 -15.64
CA ASP A 35 -9.74 0.58 -15.66
C ASP A 35 -8.33 0.01 -15.81
N LEU A 36 -7.82 -0.54 -14.71
CA LEU A 36 -6.56 -1.27 -14.73
C LEU A 36 -6.66 -2.49 -15.67
N PRO A 37 -5.56 -2.94 -16.28
CA PRO A 37 -5.54 -4.21 -17.01
C PRO A 37 -6.12 -5.33 -16.16
N MET A 38 -7.12 -6.04 -16.68
CA MET A 38 -7.74 -7.17 -16.01
C MET A 38 -7.19 -8.48 -16.57
N ILE A 39 -6.65 -9.32 -15.69
CA ILE A 39 -5.98 -10.55 -16.05
C ILE A 39 -6.74 -11.73 -15.45
N ASP A 40 -7.22 -12.62 -16.31
CA ASP A 40 -7.86 -13.86 -15.91
C ASP A 40 -6.80 -14.94 -15.67
N LEU A 41 -6.59 -15.30 -14.39
CA LEU A 41 -5.56 -16.27 -14.01
C LEU A 41 -5.93 -17.72 -14.32
N SER A 42 -7.19 -18.04 -14.60
CA SER A 42 -7.57 -19.39 -15.05
C SER A 42 -6.92 -19.75 -16.40
N ARG A 43 -6.54 -18.72 -17.19
CA ARG A 43 -5.83 -18.88 -18.46
C ARG A 43 -4.38 -19.32 -18.30
N LEU A 44 -3.83 -19.34 -17.08
CA LEU A 44 -2.49 -19.90 -16.84
C LEU A 44 -2.41 -21.40 -17.12
N ASP A 45 -3.52 -22.12 -16.97
CA ASP A 45 -3.60 -23.56 -17.22
C ASP A 45 -3.87 -23.87 -18.70
N LEU A 46 -4.63 -23.03 -19.40
CA LEU A 46 -5.05 -23.25 -20.79
C LEU A 46 -4.11 -22.59 -21.82
N GLU A 47 -3.67 -21.36 -21.56
CA GLU A 47 -2.92 -20.52 -22.50
C GLU A 47 -1.76 -19.80 -21.80
N ARG A 48 -0.99 -20.52 -20.99
CA ARG A 48 0.08 -19.99 -20.12
C ARG A 48 0.93 -18.90 -20.77
N GLY A 49 1.42 -19.14 -21.99
CA GLY A 49 2.28 -18.21 -22.71
C GLY A 49 1.61 -16.87 -23.05
N LYS A 50 0.32 -16.85 -23.40
CA LYS A 50 -0.43 -15.60 -23.66
C LYS A 50 -0.71 -14.86 -22.36
N CYS A 51 -1.18 -15.57 -21.34
CA CYS A 51 -1.44 -14.99 -20.03
C CYS A 51 -0.17 -14.37 -19.41
N MET A 52 0.97 -15.06 -19.49
CA MET A 52 2.25 -14.52 -19.00
C MET A 52 2.68 -13.24 -19.75
N LYS A 53 2.44 -13.17 -21.07
CA LYS A 53 2.72 -11.95 -21.85
C LYS A 53 1.84 -10.78 -21.44
N GLU A 54 0.56 -11.04 -21.13
CA GLU A 54 -0.36 -10.02 -20.63
C GLU A 54 0.06 -9.50 -19.24
N ILE A 55 0.44 -10.40 -18.32
CA ILE A 55 0.99 -10.03 -17.01
C ILE A 55 2.24 -9.17 -17.19
N ALA A 56 3.19 -9.61 -18.01
CA ALA A 56 4.43 -8.86 -18.25
C ALA A 56 4.16 -7.49 -18.88
N ARG A 57 3.19 -7.38 -19.80
CA ARG A 57 2.77 -6.11 -20.40
C ARG A 57 2.18 -5.18 -19.35
N ALA A 58 1.25 -5.66 -18.54
CA ALA A 58 0.63 -4.87 -17.48
C ALA A 58 1.66 -4.41 -16.43
N ALA A 59 2.55 -5.30 -15.98
CA ALA A 59 3.63 -4.96 -15.06
C ALA A 59 4.61 -3.90 -15.62
N ARG A 60 4.83 -3.88 -16.94
CA ARG A 60 5.71 -2.93 -17.63
C ARG A 60 5.06 -1.57 -17.87
N GLU A 61 3.84 -1.57 -18.41
CA GLU A 61 3.17 -0.36 -18.88
C GLU A 61 2.39 0.34 -17.76
N TRP A 62 1.92 -0.43 -16.79
CA TRP A 62 1.04 0.05 -15.72
C TRP A 62 1.62 -0.12 -14.34
N GLY A 63 2.42 -1.16 -14.10
CA GLY A 63 2.91 -1.50 -12.74
C GLY A 63 1.82 -1.92 -11.75
N PHE A 64 0.55 -1.81 -12.16
CA PHE A 64 -0.67 -2.16 -11.46
C PHE A 64 -1.59 -2.93 -12.42
N PHE A 65 -2.27 -3.95 -11.91
CA PHE A 65 -3.30 -4.67 -12.65
C PHE A 65 -4.27 -5.37 -11.70
N GLN A 66 -5.44 -5.75 -12.21
CA GLN A 66 -6.40 -6.57 -11.52
C GLN A 66 -6.27 -8.03 -11.97
N VAL A 67 -6.44 -8.96 -11.04
CA VAL A 67 -6.52 -10.39 -11.35
C VAL A 67 -7.88 -10.94 -10.95
N VAL A 68 -8.49 -11.72 -11.83
CA VAL A 68 -9.76 -12.46 -11.60
C VAL A 68 -9.53 -13.95 -11.80
N ASN A 69 -10.49 -14.77 -11.35
CA ASN A 69 -10.37 -16.24 -11.38
C ASN A 69 -9.05 -16.73 -10.74
N HIS A 70 -8.63 -16.05 -9.67
CA HIS A 70 -7.35 -16.22 -8.99
C HIS A 70 -7.28 -17.46 -8.07
N GLY A 71 -8.34 -18.27 -8.02
CA GLY A 71 -8.41 -19.49 -7.20
C GLY A 71 -8.66 -19.27 -5.70
N VAL A 72 -8.45 -18.06 -5.16
CA VAL A 72 -8.87 -17.72 -3.79
C VAL A 72 -10.40 -17.69 -3.69
N SER A 73 -10.97 -18.53 -2.81
CA SER A 73 -12.42 -18.63 -2.60
C SER A 73 -13.02 -17.34 -2.05
N LYS A 74 -14.25 -17.01 -2.47
CA LYS A 74 -14.99 -15.83 -1.98
C LYS A 74 -15.29 -15.91 -0.49
N GLU A 75 -15.47 -17.13 0.03
CA GLU A 75 -15.71 -17.42 1.43
C GLU A 75 -14.52 -16.97 2.28
N VAL A 76 -13.29 -17.33 1.89
CA VAL A 76 -12.07 -16.88 2.56
C VAL A 76 -11.95 -15.36 2.56
N LEU A 77 -12.18 -14.69 1.42
CA LEU A 77 -12.12 -13.22 1.34
C LEU A 77 -13.20 -12.54 2.20
N SER A 78 -14.40 -13.13 2.24
CA SER A 78 -15.51 -12.64 3.06
C SER A 78 -15.25 -12.83 4.55
N SER A 79 -14.75 -14.01 4.96
CA SER A 79 -14.34 -14.28 6.34
C SER A 79 -13.20 -13.36 6.77
N LEU A 80 -12.23 -13.12 5.89
CA LEU A 80 -11.12 -12.20 6.16
C LEU A 80 -11.62 -10.78 6.43
N LYS A 81 -12.52 -10.27 5.57
CA LYS A 81 -13.16 -8.96 5.76
C LYS A 81 -13.96 -8.91 7.06
N TYR A 82 -14.73 -9.96 7.36
CA TYR A 82 -15.54 -10.03 8.58
C TYR A 82 -14.68 -9.97 9.85
N GLU A 83 -13.63 -10.79 9.94
CA GLU A 83 -12.73 -10.79 11.10
C GLU A 83 -11.93 -9.48 11.19
N GLN A 84 -11.52 -8.91 10.06
CA GLN A 84 -10.90 -7.58 10.00
C GLN A 84 -11.81 -6.52 10.65
N MET A 85 -13.08 -6.45 10.23
CA MET A 85 -14.04 -5.47 10.78
C MET A 85 -14.27 -5.70 12.27
N LYS A 86 -14.40 -6.95 12.70
CA LYS A 86 -14.59 -7.31 14.11
C LYS A 86 -13.41 -6.85 14.98
N VAL A 87 -12.17 -7.08 14.53
CA VAL A 87 -10.97 -6.64 15.26
C VAL A 87 -10.90 -5.12 15.34
N PHE A 88 -11.12 -4.41 14.23
CA PHE A 88 -11.02 -2.95 14.24
C PHE A 88 -12.13 -2.25 15.03
N ARG A 89 -13.29 -2.88 15.21
CA ARG A 89 -14.40 -2.39 16.04
C ARG A 89 -14.21 -2.62 17.54
N LEU A 90 -13.13 -3.29 17.96
CA LEU A 90 -12.77 -3.36 19.37
C LEU A 90 -12.35 -1.99 19.91
N PRO A 91 -12.49 -1.75 21.23
CA PRO A 91 -12.06 -0.50 21.85
C PRO A 91 -10.60 -0.18 21.53
N PHE A 92 -10.30 1.10 21.27
CA PHE A 92 -8.95 1.54 20.89
C PHE A 92 -7.88 1.07 21.89
N LYS A 93 -8.17 1.18 23.19
CA LYS A 93 -7.26 0.72 24.26
C LYS A 93 -6.92 -0.77 24.14
N LYS A 94 -7.89 -1.60 23.75
CA LYS A 94 -7.69 -3.05 23.57
C LYS A 94 -6.79 -3.36 22.38
N LYS A 95 -6.95 -2.63 21.27
CA LYS A 95 -6.10 -2.77 20.07
C LYS A 95 -4.63 -2.38 20.35
N MET A 96 -4.41 -1.52 21.33
CA MET A 96 -3.09 -1.03 21.77
C MET A 96 -2.40 -1.94 22.81
N GLU A 97 -3.09 -2.94 23.37
CA GLU A 97 -2.51 -3.83 24.37
C GLU A 97 -1.35 -4.66 23.80
N ASP A 98 -0.23 -4.74 24.52
CA ASP A 98 0.86 -5.62 24.13
C ASP A 98 0.43 -7.09 24.25
N GLY A 99 0.79 -7.91 23.28
CA GLY A 99 0.31 -9.29 23.17
C GLY A 99 -1.15 -9.42 22.72
N PHE A 100 -1.83 -8.34 22.31
CA PHE A 100 -3.16 -8.44 21.70
C PHE A 100 -3.09 -9.32 20.44
N LEU A 101 -3.92 -10.38 20.38
CA LEU A 101 -3.87 -11.44 19.36
C LEU A 101 -2.53 -12.18 19.28
N ASN A 102 -1.76 -12.23 20.37
CA ASN A 102 -0.38 -12.74 20.41
C ASN A 102 0.57 -12.00 19.45
N LEU A 103 0.24 -10.75 19.09
CA LEU A 103 1.06 -9.90 18.25
C LEU A 103 1.95 -9.00 19.11
N SER A 104 3.09 -8.59 18.55
CA SER A 104 3.95 -7.59 19.19
C SER A 104 3.23 -6.24 19.32
N ALA A 105 3.55 -5.45 20.35
CA ALA A 105 3.08 -4.07 20.46
C ALA A 105 3.34 -3.18 19.22
N LYS A 106 4.30 -3.54 18.34
CA LYS A 106 4.62 -2.78 17.11
C LYS A 106 3.72 -3.14 15.92
N SER A 107 2.85 -4.13 16.08
CA SER A 107 2.00 -4.66 15.02
C SER A 107 0.80 -3.77 14.78
N TYR A 108 0.16 -3.25 15.82
CA TYR A 108 -0.89 -2.24 15.68
C TYR A 108 -0.27 -0.84 15.53
N ARG A 109 -0.70 -0.10 14.52
CA ARG A 109 -0.22 1.25 14.21
C ARG A 109 -1.40 2.10 13.78
N TRP A 110 -1.36 3.37 14.12
CA TRP A 110 -2.35 4.34 13.67
C TRP A 110 -1.67 5.69 13.58
N GLY A 111 -2.09 6.49 12.60
CA GLY A 111 -1.55 7.82 12.43
C GLY A 111 -0.02 7.89 12.24
N ASN A 112 0.52 9.08 12.44
CA ASN A 112 1.92 9.42 12.46
C ASN A 112 2.11 10.51 13.52
N SER A 113 2.54 10.12 14.72
CA SER A 113 2.75 11.07 15.83
C SER A 113 3.86 12.09 15.56
N LYS A 114 4.67 11.88 14.51
CA LYS A 114 5.75 12.79 14.10
C LYS A 114 5.34 13.69 12.93
N ALA A 115 4.09 13.68 12.50
CA ALA A 115 3.63 14.53 11.40
C ALA A 115 3.80 16.01 11.77
N THR A 116 4.45 16.77 10.90
CA THR A 116 4.61 18.23 11.02
C THR A 116 3.74 19.00 10.03
N SER A 117 3.08 18.30 9.10
CA SER A 117 2.13 18.87 8.14
C SER A 117 0.99 17.89 7.82
N LEU A 118 -0.13 18.39 7.31
CA LEU A 118 -1.28 17.57 6.90
C LEU A 118 -0.92 16.53 5.83
N LYS A 119 0.06 16.84 4.97
CA LYS A 119 0.58 15.93 3.94
C LYS A 119 1.31 14.70 4.51
N GLN A 120 1.59 14.66 5.81
CA GLN A 120 2.25 13.56 6.52
C GLN A 120 1.32 12.79 7.47
N VAL A 121 0.04 13.16 7.52
CA VAL A 121 -0.95 12.59 8.44
C VAL A 121 -1.70 11.45 7.73
N PRO A 122 -1.42 10.16 8.03
CA PRO A 122 -2.28 9.07 7.60
C PRO A 122 -3.53 9.03 8.49
N TRP A 123 -4.69 9.29 7.92
CA TRP A 123 -5.99 9.07 8.56
C TRP A 123 -6.38 7.58 8.46
N SER A 124 -5.59 6.73 9.10
CA SER A 124 -5.79 5.29 9.09
C SER A 124 -5.18 4.61 10.31
N GLU A 125 -5.72 3.42 10.60
CA GLU A 125 -5.16 2.45 11.51
C GLU A 125 -4.86 1.14 10.76
N ALA A 126 -3.87 0.39 11.24
CA ALA A 126 -3.40 -0.81 10.59
C ALA A 126 -2.85 -1.84 11.59
N PHE A 127 -3.11 -3.11 11.31
CA PHE A 127 -2.35 -4.22 11.87
C PHE A 127 -1.34 -4.69 10.83
N HIS A 128 -0.06 -4.55 11.12
CA HIS A 128 1.05 -5.07 10.35
C HIS A 128 1.67 -6.24 11.11
N PHE A 129 1.71 -7.42 10.50
CA PHE A 129 2.36 -8.57 11.09
C PHE A 129 3.16 -9.33 10.03
N SER A 130 4.28 -9.89 10.48
CA SER A 130 5.09 -10.75 9.65
C SER A 130 4.46 -12.13 9.70
N ILE A 131 4.34 -12.76 8.55
CA ILE A 131 3.88 -14.13 8.45
C ILE A 131 4.85 -15.05 9.19
N SER A 132 6.06 -14.65 9.64
CA SER A 132 6.83 -15.45 10.62
C SER A 132 6.05 -15.91 11.87
N ASP A 133 4.94 -15.24 12.21
CA ASP A 133 4.02 -15.68 13.27
C ASP A 133 3.14 -16.89 12.86
N ILE A 134 3.23 -17.37 11.61
CA ILE A 134 2.56 -18.54 10.99
C ILE A 134 3.50 -19.37 10.03
N SER A 135 4.36 -18.73 9.21
CA SER A 135 5.45 -19.25 8.34
C SER A 135 6.34 -18.10 7.76
N ARG A 136 7.67 -18.27 7.72
CA ARG A 136 8.71 -17.21 7.59
C ARG A 136 8.54 -16.17 6.44
N MET A 137 8.79 -14.89 6.78
CA MET A 137 9.23 -13.73 5.95
C MET A 137 8.34 -13.17 4.83
N ASN A 138 7.01 -13.13 5.02
CA ASN A 138 6.12 -12.29 4.19
C ASN A 138 5.40 -11.26 5.07
N GLY A 139 5.06 -10.09 4.52
CA GLY A 139 4.38 -9.04 5.26
C GLY A 139 2.88 -9.07 5.00
N TYR A 140 2.06 -8.94 6.05
CA TYR A 140 0.62 -8.76 5.91
C TYR A 140 0.20 -7.48 6.61
N LYS A 141 -0.61 -6.66 5.95
CA LYS A 141 -1.16 -5.43 6.52
C LYS A 141 -2.67 -5.37 6.32
N SER A 142 -3.40 -5.41 7.42
CA SER A 142 -4.82 -5.10 7.48
C SER A 142 -4.98 -3.61 7.78
N LEU A 143 -5.74 -2.88 6.98
CA LEU A 143 -5.93 -1.42 7.11
C LEU A 143 -7.40 -1.05 7.22
N ARG A 144 -7.68 -0.08 8.08
CA ARG A 144 -8.95 0.63 8.18
C ARG A 144 -8.71 2.13 8.05
N TYR A 145 -9.56 2.78 7.28
CA TYR A 145 -9.59 4.22 7.07
C TYR A 145 -10.95 4.72 7.58
N PRO A 146 -11.02 5.29 8.80
CA PRO A 146 -12.26 5.84 9.31
C PRO A 146 -12.73 7.05 8.47
N PRO A 147 -14.01 7.44 8.59
CA PRO A 147 -14.49 8.69 8.03
C PRO A 147 -13.63 9.86 8.54
N CYS A 148 -13.29 10.78 7.65
CA CYS A 148 -12.41 11.91 7.90
C CYS A 148 -13.16 13.21 7.64
N PRO A 149 -13.47 14.03 8.66
CA PRO A 149 -14.16 15.30 8.47
C PRO A 149 -13.28 16.37 7.78
N PHE A 150 -12.00 16.05 7.53
CA PHE A 150 -11.03 16.88 6.82
C PHE A 150 -10.65 16.22 5.47
N ALA A 151 -11.59 15.45 4.90
CA ALA A 151 -11.46 14.98 3.55
C ALA A 151 -11.84 16.13 2.60
N PRO A 152 -11.08 16.34 1.50
CA PRO A 152 -9.99 15.49 1.02
C PRO A 152 -8.58 16.00 1.35
N GLU A 153 -8.43 16.96 2.28
CA GLU A 153 -7.16 17.59 2.65
C GLU A 153 -6.17 16.61 3.32
N VAL A 154 -6.68 15.54 3.93
CA VAL A 154 -5.88 14.50 4.58
C VAL A 154 -5.91 13.21 3.78
N PHE A 155 -4.76 12.57 3.64
CA PHE A 155 -4.65 11.27 2.99
C PHE A 155 -4.95 10.12 3.97
N GLY A 156 -5.59 9.06 3.49
CA GLY A 156 -5.66 7.80 4.22
C GLY A 156 -4.28 7.14 4.32
N LEU A 157 -3.52 7.14 3.21
CA LEU A 157 -2.14 6.66 3.12
C LEU A 157 -1.35 7.52 2.13
N MET A 158 -0.14 7.95 2.53
CA MET A 158 0.61 8.97 1.79
C MET A 158 1.09 8.45 0.44
N PRO A 159 1.36 9.32 -0.54
CA PRO A 159 2.02 8.94 -1.78
C PRO A 159 3.34 8.19 -1.56
N HIS A 160 3.43 6.93 -1.98
CA HIS A 160 4.60 6.08 -1.82
C HIS A 160 4.72 5.04 -2.93
N THR A 161 5.88 4.40 -3.04
CA THR A 161 6.06 3.12 -3.75
C THR A 161 6.25 1.99 -2.73
N ASP A 162 5.90 0.77 -3.10
CA ASP A 162 6.10 -0.38 -2.23
C ASP A 162 7.56 -0.84 -2.25
N SER A 163 8.14 -1.05 -1.07
CA SER A 163 9.47 -1.66 -0.93
C SER A 163 9.47 -3.18 -1.17
N SER A 164 8.32 -3.77 -1.50
CA SER A 164 8.16 -5.22 -1.71
C SER A 164 8.72 -5.65 -3.06
N PHE A 165 8.66 -6.95 -3.33
CA PHE A 165 8.81 -7.49 -4.68
C PHE A 165 7.48 -7.39 -5.44
N LEU A 166 6.40 -7.84 -4.80
CA LEU A 166 5.04 -7.78 -5.31
C LEU A 166 4.08 -7.50 -4.15
N THR A 167 3.01 -6.75 -4.40
CA THR A 167 1.92 -6.55 -3.44
C THR A 167 0.62 -7.08 -4.04
N ILE A 168 -0.16 -7.79 -3.21
CA ILE A 168 -1.52 -8.27 -3.55
C ILE A 168 -2.49 -7.61 -2.58
N LEU A 169 -3.47 -6.90 -3.12
CA LEU A 169 -4.41 -6.08 -2.37
C LEU A 169 -5.85 -6.57 -2.61
N HIS A 170 -6.52 -6.88 -1.51
CA HIS A 170 -7.98 -7.02 -1.45
C HIS A 170 -8.55 -5.74 -0.82
N GLN A 171 -9.59 -5.16 -1.43
CA GLN A 171 -10.24 -3.95 -0.92
C GLN A 171 -11.76 -4.08 -0.94
N ASP A 172 -12.44 -3.25 -0.16
CA ASP A 172 -13.88 -3.12 -0.24
C ASP A 172 -14.35 -2.30 -1.46
N GLN A 173 -15.63 -1.93 -1.46
CA GLN A 173 -16.27 -1.20 -2.57
C GLN A 173 -16.23 0.32 -2.39
N VAL A 174 -15.57 0.84 -1.35
CA VAL A 174 -15.47 2.29 -1.10
C VAL A 174 -14.44 2.93 -2.04
N GLY A 175 -13.41 2.18 -2.45
CA GLY A 175 -12.37 2.67 -3.37
C GLY A 175 -11.39 3.61 -2.69
N GLY A 176 -10.93 4.66 -3.37
CA GLY A 176 -9.97 5.62 -2.79
C GLY A 176 -8.49 5.28 -3.00
N LEU A 177 -8.16 4.11 -3.53
CA LEU A 177 -6.82 3.85 -4.06
C LEU A 177 -6.59 4.70 -5.32
N GLN A 178 -5.46 5.41 -5.36
CA GLN A 178 -5.01 6.18 -6.52
C GLN A 178 -3.56 5.83 -6.87
N PHE A 179 -3.25 5.80 -8.17
CA PHE A 179 -1.90 5.54 -8.68
C PHE A 179 -1.47 6.65 -9.65
N MET A 180 -0.16 6.87 -9.78
CA MET A 180 0.41 7.88 -10.67
C MET A 180 0.79 7.25 -12.01
N LYS A 181 0.26 7.78 -13.11
CA LYS A 181 0.66 7.40 -14.47
C LYS A 181 0.81 8.64 -15.34
N ASP A 182 1.89 8.73 -16.10
CA ASP A 182 2.16 9.84 -17.03
C ASP A 182 2.04 11.24 -16.37
N GLY A 183 2.48 11.35 -15.12
CA GLY A 183 2.42 12.59 -14.33
C GLY A 183 1.03 12.94 -13.77
N LYS A 184 0.03 12.08 -13.95
CA LYS A 184 -1.33 12.26 -13.45
C LYS A 184 -1.72 11.18 -12.45
N TRP A 185 -2.51 11.55 -11.46
CA TRP A 185 -3.16 10.58 -10.57
C TRP A 185 -4.37 9.97 -11.29
N PHE A 186 -4.63 8.69 -11.04
CA PHE A 186 -5.81 7.96 -11.50
C PHE A 186 -6.43 7.19 -10.34
N ARG A 187 -7.77 7.13 -10.27
CA ARG A 187 -8.50 6.34 -9.28
C ARG A 187 -8.69 4.92 -9.78
N VAL A 188 -8.39 3.94 -8.93
CA VAL A 188 -8.68 2.54 -9.22
C VAL A 188 -10.12 2.23 -8.86
N LYS A 189 -10.90 1.78 -9.84
CA LYS A 189 -12.27 1.33 -9.64
C LYS A 189 -12.31 0.03 -8.83
N PRO A 190 -13.06 -0.03 -7.70
CA PRO A 190 -13.24 -1.28 -6.97
C PRO A 190 -13.89 -2.36 -7.83
N ASN A 191 -13.41 -3.58 -7.68
CA ASN A 191 -13.97 -4.76 -8.33
C ASN A 191 -14.06 -5.88 -7.28
N PRO A 192 -15.27 -6.33 -6.90
CA PRO A 192 -15.45 -7.33 -5.84
C PRO A 192 -14.93 -8.72 -6.22
N GLU A 193 -14.71 -8.98 -7.50
CA GLU A 193 -14.25 -10.27 -8.02
C GLU A 193 -12.74 -10.29 -8.26
N ALA A 194 -12.04 -9.19 -8.00
CA ALA A 194 -10.63 -9.04 -8.33
C ALA A 194 -9.77 -8.76 -7.11
N LEU A 195 -8.54 -9.25 -7.18
CA LEU A 195 -7.43 -8.76 -6.38
C LEU A 195 -6.62 -7.76 -7.22
N ILE A 196 -6.10 -6.72 -6.59
CA ILE A 196 -5.18 -5.79 -7.23
C ILE A 196 -3.76 -6.30 -6.99
N VAL A 197 -2.94 -6.27 -8.02
CA VAL A 197 -1.52 -6.61 -7.95
C VAL A 197 -0.72 -5.40 -8.38
N ASN A 198 0.31 -5.06 -7.60
CA ASN A 198 1.27 -4.03 -7.99
C ASN A 198 2.71 -4.48 -7.80
N ILE A 199 3.56 -3.97 -8.68
CA ILE A 199 5.00 -4.22 -8.67
C ILE A 199 5.64 -3.33 -7.60
N GLY A 200 6.56 -3.90 -6.83
CA GLY A 200 7.37 -3.17 -5.86
C GLY A 200 8.78 -2.87 -6.36
N ASP A 201 9.48 -2.05 -5.59
CA ASP A 201 10.79 -1.51 -5.93
C ASP A 201 11.84 -2.61 -6.16
N LEU A 202 11.79 -3.70 -5.40
CA LEU A 202 12.76 -4.79 -5.55
C LEU A 202 12.62 -5.46 -6.92
N PHE A 203 11.39 -5.62 -7.42
CA PHE A 203 11.18 -6.25 -8.70
C PHE A 203 11.49 -5.29 -9.86
N GLN A 204 11.22 -3.99 -9.70
CA GLN A 204 11.70 -2.98 -10.66
C GLN A 204 13.24 -3.04 -10.78
N ALA A 205 13.95 -3.04 -9.66
CA ALA A 205 15.42 -3.09 -9.66
C ALA A 205 15.95 -4.41 -10.26
N LEU A 206 15.39 -5.55 -9.87
CA LEU A 206 15.77 -6.85 -10.42
C LEU A 206 15.56 -6.92 -11.93
N SER A 207 14.45 -6.35 -12.41
CA SER A 207 14.09 -6.35 -13.83
C SER A 207 14.83 -5.31 -14.66
N ASN A 208 15.72 -4.50 -14.06
CA ASN A 208 16.40 -3.39 -14.72
C ASN A 208 15.42 -2.39 -15.36
N ASP A 209 14.42 -1.96 -14.60
CA ASP A 209 13.35 -1.04 -15.05
C ASP A 209 12.40 -1.60 -16.12
N VAL A 210 12.44 -2.91 -16.42
CA VAL A 210 11.45 -3.51 -17.34
C VAL A 210 10.05 -3.52 -16.71
N PHE A 211 9.93 -3.78 -15.41
CA PHE A 211 8.68 -3.65 -14.67
C PHE A 211 8.71 -2.42 -13.77
N LYS A 212 7.55 -1.78 -13.58
CA LYS A 212 7.48 -0.45 -12.96
C LYS A 212 6.80 -0.49 -11.61
N SER A 213 7.52 -0.07 -10.57
CA SER A 213 6.99 0.24 -9.25
C SER A 213 6.38 1.63 -9.27
N ILE A 214 5.07 1.69 -9.10
CA ILE A 214 4.31 2.93 -9.33
C ILE A 214 3.93 3.60 -8.02
N LYS A 215 4.13 4.91 -7.98
CA LYS A 215 3.72 5.75 -6.85
C LYS A 215 2.20 5.71 -6.71
N HIS A 216 1.72 5.39 -5.52
CA HIS A 216 0.31 5.26 -5.22
C HIS A 216 -0.01 5.84 -3.83
N LYS A 217 -1.29 6.18 -3.60
CA LYS A 217 -1.80 6.75 -2.34
C LYS A 217 -3.22 6.26 -2.08
N VAL A 218 -3.70 6.47 -0.86
CA VAL A 218 -5.12 6.26 -0.52
C VAL A 218 -5.69 7.59 -0.04
N VAL A 219 -6.75 8.07 -0.68
CA VAL A 219 -7.48 9.26 -0.23
C VAL A 219 -8.42 8.91 0.91
N SER A 220 -8.63 9.86 1.84
CA SER A 220 -9.63 9.71 2.89
C SER A 220 -11.04 9.95 2.32
N SER A 221 -12.07 9.53 3.06
CA SER A 221 -13.48 9.75 2.72
C SER A 221 -14.18 10.43 3.90
N GLY A 222 -15.07 11.37 3.63
CA GLY A 222 -15.83 12.09 4.65
C GLY A 222 -16.93 11.25 5.32
N ASP A 223 -17.56 10.35 4.54
CA ASP A 223 -18.85 9.77 4.92
C ASP A 223 -18.77 8.28 5.29
N VAL A 224 -17.77 7.57 4.78
CA VAL A 224 -17.73 6.11 4.80
C VAL A 224 -16.36 5.58 5.21
N GLU A 225 -16.36 4.58 6.11
CA GLU A 225 -15.15 3.84 6.46
C GLU A 225 -14.74 2.90 5.32
N ARG A 226 -13.43 2.79 5.08
CA ARG A 226 -12.85 1.88 4.10
C ARG A 226 -11.99 0.82 4.79
N PHE A 227 -12.01 -0.39 4.27
CA PHE A 227 -11.15 -1.49 4.65
C PHE A 227 -10.35 -2.03 3.46
N SER A 228 -9.12 -2.43 3.73
CA SER A 228 -8.33 -3.20 2.77
C SER A 228 -7.32 -4.10 3.46
N VAL A 229 -6.86 -5.11 2.72
CA VAL A 229 -5.83 -6.05 3.15
C VAL A 229 -4.76 -6.12 2.07
N ALA A 230 -3.52 -5.82 2.44
CA ALA A 230 -2.36 -5.92 1.58
C ALA A 230 -1.43 -7.04 2.04
N TYR A 231 -1.11 -7.95 1.14
CA TYR A 231 -0.05 -8.94 1.29
C TYR A 231 1.18 -8.49 0.51
N PHE A 232 2.31 -8.39 1.19
CA PHE A 232 3.60 -7.99 0.64
C PHE A 232 4.48 -9.23 0.50
N TYR A 233 4.72 -9.62 -0.75
CA TYR A 233 5.71 -10.65 -1.07
C TYR A 233 7.10 -10.01 -1.09
N CYS A 234 7.94 -10.45 -0.16
CA CYS A 234 9.30 -9.95 -0.01
C CYS A 234 10.28 -11.14 0.03
N PRO A 235 11.50 -10.99 -0.49
CA PRO A 235 12.51 -12.01 -0.34
C PRO A 235 13.09 -12.03 1.08
N SER A 236 13.99 -12.97 1.36
CA SER A 236 14.72 -12.96 2.64
C SER A 236 15.57 -11.70 2.78
N ALA A 237 15.89 -11.31 4.02
CA ALA A 237 16.65 -10.10 4.30
C ALA A 237 18.02 -10.10 3.58
N GLU A 238 18.65 -11.26 3.50
CA GLU A 238 19.97 -11.45 2.88
C GLU A 238 19.88 -11.71 1.36
N ALA A 239 18.69 -11.75 0.77
CA ALA A 239 18.54 -11.93 -0.66
C ALA A 239 19.10 -10.72 -1.42
N VAL A 240 20.02 -11.00 -2.34
CA VAL A 240 20.67 -9.99 -3.18
C VAL A 240 19.78 -9.69 -4.40
N ILE A 241 19.47 -8.41 -4.58
CA ILE A 241 18.80 -7.87 -5.76
C ILE A 241 19.86 -7.42 -6.74
N GLN A 242 19.93 -8.10 -7.88
CA GLN A 242 20.86 -7.80 -8.95
C GLN A 242 20.27 -8.19 -10.30
N SER A 243 20.21 -7.22 -11.22
CA SER A 243 19.80 -7.48 -12.59
C SER A 243 20.88 -8.24 -13.36
N CYS A 244 20.45 -9.24 -14.14
CA CYS A 244 21.27 -9.92 -15.14
C CYS A 244 21.40 -9.14 -16.46
N THR A 245 20.57 -8.12 -16.68
CA THR A 245 20.56 -7.26 -17.88
C THR A 245 21.74 -6.27 -17.85
N LYS A 246 22.37 -6.05 -19.01
CA LYS A 246 23.49 -5.09 -19.18
C LYS A 246 23.13 -4.01 -20.21
N PRO A 247 23.52 -2.73 -19.98
CA PRO A 247 24.16 -2.23 -18.76
C PRO A 247 23.20 -2.27 -17.56
N ALA A 248 23.75 -2.54 -16.38
CA ALA A 248 22.96 -2.52 -15.15
C ALA A 248 22.66 -1.07 -14.77
N LEU A 249 21.42 -0.79 -14.38
CA LEU A 249 21.01 0.54 -13.91
C LEU A 249 21.26 0.72 -12.41
N TYR A 250 21.23 -0.38 -11.66
CA TYR A 250 21.34 -0.39 -10.22
C TYR A 250 22.60 -1.12 -9.76
N LYS A 251 23.23 -0.63 -8.69
CA LYS A 251 24.24 -1.36 -7.93
C LYS A 251 23.57 -2.56 -7.26
N GLN A 252 24.32 -3.63 -6.98
CA GLN A 252 23.78 -4.75 -6.22
C GLN A 252 23.51 -4.33 -4.77
N PHE A 253 22.42 -4.83 -4.18
CA PHE A 253 22.09 -4.63 -2.77
C PHE A 253 21.23 -5.77 -2.25
N SER A 254 21.31 -6.05 -0.96
CA SER A 254 20.41 -6.96 -0.25
C SER A 254 19.10 -6.25 0.13
N PHE A 255 18.04 -7.04 0.33
CA PHE A 255 16.77 -6.48 0.83
C PHE A 255 16.94 -5.78 2.18
N LYS A 256 17.80 -6.31 3.06
CA LYS A 256 18.15 -5.70 4.34
C LYS A 256 18.79 -4.33 4.18
N GLU A 257 19.77 -4.18 3.28
CA GLU A 257 20.39 -2.88 3.00
C GLU A 257 19.35 -1.89 2.46
N TYR A 258 18.46 -2.33 1.58
CA TYR A 258 17.38 -1.51 1.06
C TYR A 258 16.42 -1.02 2.16
N GLN A 259 16.03 -1.91 3.07
CA GLN A 259 15.18 -1.57 4.22
C GLN A 259 15.88 -0.60 5.18
N GLN A 260 17.15 -0.85 5.50
CA GLN A 260 17.94 0.01 6.38
C GLN A 260 18.12 1.41 5.78
N GLN A 261 18.43 1.49 4.48
CA GLN A 261 18.56 2.76 3.78
C GLN A 261 17.23 3.52 3.73
N THR A 262 16.12 2.85 3.41
CA THR A 262 14.78 3.47 3.43
C THR A 262 14.42 3.98 4.83
N GLN A 263 14.72 3.19 5.87
CA GLN A 263 14.45 3.57 7.25
C GLN A 263 15.28 4.79 7.68
N LYS A 264 16.53 4.88 7.23
CA LYS A 264 17.40 6.03 7.46
C LYS A 264 16.88 7.26 6.73
N ASP A 265 16.54 7.15 5.45
CA ASP A 265 15.98 8.27 4.67
C ASP A 265 14.72 8.83 5.35
N VAL A 266 13.78 7.98 5.77
CA VAL A 266 12.57 8.41 6.47
C VAL A 266 12.89 9.06 7.83
N GLN A 267 13.95 8.64 8.53
CA GLN A 267 14.37 9.28 9.78
C GLN A 267 14.99 10.65 9.56
N ASP A 268 15.80 10.79 8.50
CA ASP A 268 16.57 12.00 8.21
C ASP A 268 15.71 13.08 7.53
N THR A 269 14.79 12.69 6.63
CA THR A 269 14.03 13.63 5.79
C THR A 269 12.51 13.55 5.97
N GLY A 270 12.01 12.50 6.62
CA GLY A 270 10.58 12.20 6.67
C GLY A 270 10.05 11.46 5.44
N ASP A 271 10.85 11.31 4.38
CA ASP A 271 10.45 10.73 3.11
C ASP A 271 11.29 9.51 2.71
N LYS A 272 10.64 8.55 2.06
CA LYS A 272 11.33 7.43 1.40
C LYS A 272 11.94 7.94 0.08
N VAL A 273 13.26 7.90 -0.05
CA VAL A 273 13.98 8.20 -1.30
C VAL A 273 13.95 7.01 -2.26
N GLY A 274 14.18 5.79 -1.75
CA GLY A 274 13.98 4.54 -2.49
C GLY A 274 15.13 4.18 -3.46
N LEU A 275 14.79 3.66 -4.65
CA LEU A 275 15.75 3.06 -5.58
C LEU A 275 16.82 4.02 -6.12
N SER A 276 16.58 5.33 -6.10
CA SER A 276 17.56 6.32 -6.56
C SER A 276 18.86 6.31 -5.75
N ARG A 277 18.84 5.84 -4.48
CA ARG A 277 20.06 5.59 -3.67
C ARG A 277 20.93 4.44 -4.20
N PHE A 278 20.38 3.63 -5.08
CA PHE A 278 20.98 2.39 -5.58
C PHE A 278 21.28 2.43 -7.09
N LEU A 279 21.12 3.58 -7.76
CA LEU A 279 21.59 3.75 -9.14
C LEU A 279 23.12 3.68 -9.23
N LEU A 280 23.63 3.24 -10.38
CA LEU A 280 25.05 3.26 -10.74
C LEU A 280 25.51 4.62 -11.29
#